data_AF-A0A2T2ZBT6-F1
#
_entry.id   AF-A0A2T2ZBT6-F1
#
_cell.length_a   1.000
_cell.length_b   1.000
_cell.length_c   1.000
_cell.angle_alpha   90.00
_cell.angle_beta   90.00
_cell.angle_gamma   90.00
#
_symmetry.space_group_name_H-M   'P 1'
#
loop_
_entity.id
_entity.type
_entity.pdbx_description
1 polymer ?
#
loop_
_entity_poly.entity_id
_entity_poly.type
_entity_poly.pdbx_seq_one_letter_code
_entity_poly.pdbx_strand_id
1 'polypeptide(L)'
;MSVPAAVKSEIQTIGGAFMFSREAKAFGAGTGVDGFIGPYTRGRGGVLGEVDADVVTAAFGFFEPETVRAAWDSVEMAPAQAAAGYLAACQGFGRRKLAGFDGCDRLAELLRVVSDAADVAGVSLFAGWRALPLADDAAGRVLQLIHCLRELRGGLHLMAVRASGLSPFEAVLIGGSPRTDGPTQARLFGWGERVDTTEVSSEMRQRWDAAEALTDELIAPAFAELDDTAGKELVELLRGAQATVFAR
;
A
#
# COMPACT_ATOMS: atom_id res chain seq x y z
N MET A 1 17.46 7.19 -14.15
CA MET A 1 16.57 6.65 -13.09
C MET A 1 15.64 5.67 -13.79
N SER A 2 15.48 4.45 -13.27
CA SER A 2 14.53 3.47 -13.82
C SER A 2 13.09 3.96 -13.63
N VAL A 3 12.16 3.50 -14.47
CA VAL A 3 10.72 3.79 -14.32
C VAL A 3 10.20 3.49 -12.92
N PRO A 4 10.39 2.30 -12.32
CA PRO A 4 9.90 2.00 -10.97
C PRO A 4 10.43 2.97 -9.90
N ALA A 5 11.70 3.38 -9.98
CA ALA A 5 12.26 4.36 -9.06
C ALA A 5 11.64 5.77 -9.28
N ALA A 6 11.35 6.13 -10.52
CA ALA A 6 10.78 7.42 -10.91
C ALA A 6 9.31 7.60 -10.51
N VAL A 7 8.58 6.51 -10.28
CA VAL A 7 7.15 6.52 -9.91
C VAL A 7 6.87 6.09 -8.46
N LYS A 8 7.91 5.70 -7.72
CA LYS A 8 7.80 5.18 -6.35
C LYS A 8 7.02 6.12 -5.43
N SER A 9 7.31 7.42 -5.49
CA SER A 9 6.69 8.42 -4.62
C SER A 9 5.19 8.56 -4.90
N GLU A 10 4.85 8.66 -6.19
CA GLU A 10 3.49 8.79 -6.71
C GLU A 10 2.65 7.55 -6.29
N ILE A 11 3.18 6.33 -6.51
CA ILE A 11 2.50 5.09 -6.14
C ILE A 11 2.24 5.03 -4.63
N GLN A 12 3.25 5.33 -3.81
CA GLN A 12 3.12 5.26 -2.35
C GLN A 12 2.16 6.30 -1.79
N THR A 13 2.23 7.54 -2.29
CA THR A 13 1.42 8.66 -1.77
C THR A 13 -0.04 8.58 -2.23
N ILE A 14 -0.29 8.37 -3.53
CA ILE A 14 -1.64 8.27 -4.08
C ILE A 14 -2.30 6.97 -3.58
N GLY A 15 -1.59 5.83 -3.68
CA GLY A 15 -2.13 4.51 -3.31
C GLY A 15 -2.45 4.34 -1.83
N GLY A 16 -1.88 5.19 -0.96
CA GLY A 16 -2.21 5.25 0.47
C GLY A 16 -3.24 6.34 0.83
N ALA A 17 -3.51 7.31 -0.04
CA ALA A 17 -4.30 8.50 0.30
C ALA A 17 -5.75 8.17 0.67
N PHE A 18 -6.37 7.21 -0.02
CA PHE A 18 -7.77 6.86 0.21
C PHE A 18 -8.01 6.28 1.61
N MET A 19 -7.01 5.66 2.23
CA MET A 19 -7.13 5.04 3.55
C MET A 19 -7.55 6.06 4.62
N PHE A 20 -7.20 7.33 4.42
CA PHE A 20 -7.52 8.44 5.35
C PHE A 20 -8.69 9.31 4.86
N SER A 21 -9.37 8.88 3.81
CA SER A 21 -10.42 9.66 3.15
C SER A 21 -11.77 9.58 3.86
N ARG A 22 -12.72 10.41 3.40
CA ARG A 22 -14.11 10.33 3.87
C ARG A 22 -14.78 9.02 3.42
N GLU A 23 -14.38 8.47 2.28
CA GLU A 23 -14.89 7.20 1.77
C GLU A 23 -14.48 6.04 2.67
N ALA A 24 -13.21 5.98 3.08
CA ALA A 24 -12.72 4.97 4.03
C ALA A 24 -13.35 5.14 5.43
N LYS A 25 -13.57 6.38 5.88
CA LYS A 25 -14.30 6.64 7.14
C LYS A 25 -15.77 6.19 7.07
N ALA A 26 -16.43 6.40 5.94
CA ALA A 26 -17.81 5.93 5.74
C ALA A 26 -17.89 4.40 5.72
N PHE A 27 -16.93 3.73 5.09
CA PHE A 27 -16.77 2.28 5.20
C PHE A 27 -16.57 1.86 6.67
N GLY A 28 -15.67 2.54 7.39
CA GLY A 28 -15.38 2.23 8.79
C GLY A 28 -16.60 2.33 9.70
N ALA A 29 -17.40 3.38 9.56
CA ALA A 29 -18.65 3.52 10.29
C ALA A 29 -19.63 2.35 10.04
N GLY A 30 -19.62 1.79 8.82
CA GLY A 30 -20.42 0.61 8.46
C GLY A 30 -19.97 -0.70 9.11
N THR A 31 -18.79 -0.74 9.75
CA THR A 31 -18.31 -1.93 10.47
C THR A 31 -18.83 -2.01 11.91
N GLY A 32 -19.33 -0.90 12.46
CA GLY A 32 -19.73 -0.80 13.88
C GLY A 32 -18.56 -0.67 14.86
N VAL A 33 -17.31 -0.57 14.38
CA VAL A 33 -16.11 -0.39 15.20
C VAL A 33 -15.59 1.02 15.06
N ASP A 34 -15.39 1.68 16.20
CA ASP A 34 -14.81 3.02 16.24
C ASP A 34 -13.31 3.01 15.91
N GLY A 35 -12.83 4.13 15.38
CA GLY A 35 -11.42 4.35 15.08
C GLY A 35 -10.99 3.85 13.70
N PHE A 36 -9.68 3.91 13.48
CA PHE A 36 -9.09 3.65 12.17
C PHE A 36 -8.64 2.19 12.00
N ILE A 37 -7.94 1.64 13.00
CA ILE A 37 -7.14 0.42 12.85
C ILE A 37 -8.00 -0.82 12.56
N GLY A 38 -9.13 -1.00 13.26
CA GLY A 38 -10.01 -2.17 13.06
C GLY A 38 -10.57 -2.23 11.63
N PRO A 39 -11.32 -1.21 11.19
CA PRO A 39 -11.84 -1.18 9.82
C PRO A 39 -10.74 -1.20 8.76
N TYR A 40 -9.63 -0.50 8.98
CA TYR A 40 -8.47 -0.53 8.09
C TYR A 40 -7.94 -1.96 7.93
N THR A 41 -7.70 -2.67 9.03
CA THR A 41 -7.14 -4.02 9.02
C THR A 41 -8.10 -5.02 8.39
N ARG A 42 -9.39 -4.98 8.77
CA ARG A 42 -10.40 -5.89 8.19
C ARG A 42 -10.67 -5.60 6.72
N GLY A 43 -10.75 -4.32 6.33
CA GLY A 43 -10.97 -3.91 4.94
C GLY A 43 -9.78 -4.19 4.02
N ARG A 44 -8.56 -3.83 4.45
CA ARG A 44 -7.32 -4.06 3.68
C ARG A 44 -6.94 -5.53 3.63
N GLY A 45 -7.03 -6.23 4.75
CA GLY A 45 -6.67 -7.64 4.90
C GLY A 45 -7.74 -8.62 4.44
N GLY A 46 -8.97 -8.15 4.19
CA GLY A 46 -10.10 -9.01 3.85
C GLY A 46 -9.89 -9.89 2.61
N VAL A 47 -8.99 -9.47 1.70
CA VAL A 47 -8.58 -10.23 0.52
C VAL A 47 -7.83 -11.53 0.83
N LEU A 48 -7.36 -11.70 2.08
CA LEU A 48 -6.69 -12.92 2.55
C LEU A 48 -7.69 -14.02 2.94
N GLY A 49 -8.98 -13.71 3.00
CA GLY A 49 -10.03 -14.63 3.45
C GLY A 49 -10.16 -14.68 4.97
N GLU A 50 -10.92 -15.66 5.46
CA GLU A 50 -11.02 -15.91 6.91
C GLU A 50 -9.83 -16.75 7.37
N VAL A 51 -8.93 -16.11 8.10
CA VAL A 51 -7.66 -16.64 8.56
C VAL A 51 -7.41 -16.16 9.98
N ASP A 52 -6.51 -16.84 10.70
CA ASP A 52 -6.02 -16.33 11.98
C ASP A 52 -5.29 -14.99 11.79
N ALA A 53 -5.35 -14.12 12.79
CA ALA A 53 -4.71 -12.82 12.75
C ALA A 53 -3.19 -12.89 12.50
N ASP A 54 -2.50 -13.97 12.86
CA ASP A 54 -1.07 -14.13 12.56
C ASP A 54 -0.78 -14.18 11.05
N VAL A 55 -1.73 -14.70 10.24
CA VAL A 55 -1.62 -14.67 8.78
C VAL A 55 -1.74 -13.23 8.26
N VAL A 56 -2.63 -12.44 8.87
CA VAL A 56 -2.79 -11.01 8.55
C VAL A 56 -1.55 -10.23 8.99
N THR A 57 -1.01 -10.51 10.17
CA THR A 57 0.24 -9.94 10.69
C THR A 57 1.40 -10.23 9.76
N ALA A 58 1.55 -11.48 9.29
CA ALA A 58 2.59 -11.85 8.35
C ALA A 58 2.48 -11.09 7.02
N ALA A 59 1.27 -10.86 6.53
CA ALA A 59 1.02 -10.13 5.29
C ALA A 59 1.19 -8.60 5.44
N PHE A 60 0.82 -8.04 6.59
CA PHE A 60 0.96 -6.61 6.89
C PHE A 60 2.40 -6.23 7.23
N GLY A 61 3.12 -7.14 7.89
CA GLY A 61 4.56 -7.13 8.14
C GLY A 61 5.06 -6.11 9.17
N PHE A 62 4.58 -4.86 9.09
CA PHE A 62 5.20 -3.71 9.77
C PHE A 62 4.51 -3.30 11.08
N PHE A 63 3.30 -3.78 11.32
CA PHE A 63 2.57 -3.55 12.57
C PHE A 63 3.06 -4.49 13.66
N GLU A 64 2.90 -4.06 14.90
CA GLU A 64 3.05 -4.91 16.07
C GLU A 64 1.97 -6.02 16.04
N PRO A 65 2.32 -7.30 16.30
CA PRO A 65 1.38 -8.42 16.17
C PRO A 65 0.08 -8.28 16.96
N GLU A 66 0.14 -7.88 18.23
CA GLU A 66 -1.06 -7.72 19.08
C GLU A 66 -1.96 -6.59 18.57
N THR A 67 -1.37 -5.55 17.98
CA THR A 67 -2.09 -4.45 17.33
C THR A 67 -2.88 -4.96 16.11
N VAL A 68 -2.31 -5.86 15.31
CA VAL A 68 -3.02 -6.48 14.19
C VAL A 68 -4.10 -7.43 14.69
N ARG A 69 -3.81 -8.26 15.70
CA ARG A 69 -4.77 -9.21 16.28
C ARG A 69 -5.99 -8.50 16.84
N ALA A 70 -5.78 -7.53 17.73
CA ALA A 70 -6.86 -6.73 18.29
C ALA A 70 -7.69 -6.02 17.19
N ALA A 71 -7.04 -5.52 16.14
CA ALA A 71 -7.72 -4.85 15.04
C ALA A 71 -8.54 -5.83 14.17
N TRP A 72 -7.96 -6.97 13.80
CA TRP A 72 -8.61 -7.98 12.97
C TRP A 72 -9.84 -8.57 13.66
N ASP A 73 -9.69 -8.92 14.93
CA ASP A 73 -10.75 -9.55 15.74
C ASP A 73 -11.83 -8.55 16.20
N SER A 74 -11.57 -7.24 16.10
CA SER A 74 -12.57 -6.22 16.48
C SER A 74 -13.76 -6.12 15.53
N VAL A 75 -13.59 -6.51 14.25
CA VAL A 75 -14.60 -6.33 13.20
C VAL A 75 -15.21 -7.68 12.79
N GLU A 76 -16.47 -7.91 13.17
CA GLU A 76 -17.23 -9.12 12.84
C GLU A 76 -17.59 -9.27 11.36
N MET A 77 -17.50 -8.19 10.57
CA MET A 77 -17.82 -8.22 9.14
C MET A 77 -16.97 -9.27 8.41
N ALA A 78 -17.60 -10.12 7.59
CA ALA A 78 -16.89 -11.16 6.85
C ALA A 78 -15.76 -10.56 5.97
N PRO A 79 -14.57 -11.20 5.86
CA PRO A 79 -13.39 -10.64 5.19
C PRO A 79 -13.67 -10.25 3.73
N ALA A 80 -14.38 -11.10 2.99
CA ALA A 80 -14.75 -10.82 1.60
C ALA A 80 -15.67 -9.59 1.47
N GLN A 81 -16.62 -9.42 2.40
CA GLN A 81 -17.50 -8.26 2.44
C GLN A 81 -16.70 -6.99 2.81
N ALA A 82 -15.79 -7.08 3.77
CA ALA A 82 -14.93 -5.98 4.17
C ALA A 82 -14.00 -5.55 3.02
N ALA A 83 -13.38 -6.49 2.30
CA ALA A 83 -12.57 -6.22 1.12
C ALA A 83 -13.37 -5.52 0.01
N ALA A 84 -14.59 -6.00 -0.28
CA ALA A 84 -15.46 -5.38 -1.28
C ALA A 84 -15.87 -3.95 -0.88
N GLY A 85 -16.21 -3.72 0.39
CA GLY A 85 -16.55 -2.39 0.90
C GLY A 85 -15.36 -1.43 0.88
N TYR A 86 -14.17 -1.91 1.24
CA TYR A 86 -12.95 -1.11 1.24
C TYR A 86 -12.45 -0.81 -0.18
N LEU A 87 -12.64 -1.75 -1.11
CA LEU A 87 -12.46 -1.53 -2.54
C LEU A 87 -13.41 -0.44 -3.06
N ALA A 88 -14.69 -0.48 -2.70
CA ALA A 88 -15.64 0.55 -3.09
C ALA A 88 -15.23 1.94 -2.56
N ALA A 89 -14.69 2.00 -1.34
CA ALA A 89 -14.12 3.23 -0.78
C ALA A 89 -12.90 3.73 -1.57
N CYS A 90 -12.00 2.84 -1.96
CA CYS A 90 -10.87 3.12 -2.85
C CYS A 90 -11.37 3.70 -4.19
N GLN A 91 -12.23 2.99 -4.91
CA GLN A 91 -12.76 3.45 -6.20
C GLN A 91 -13.53 4.77 -6.08
N GLY A 92 -14.31 4.95 -5.01
CA GLY A 92 -15.04 6.19 -4.73
C GLY A 92 -14.12 7.40 -4.50
N PHE A 93 -12.99 7.20 -3.80
CA PHE A 93 -11.97 8.23 -3.68
C PHE A 93 -11.40 8.61 -5.04
N GLY A 94 -11.12 7.62 -5.89
CA GLY A 94 -10.59 7.83 -7.26
C GLY A 94 -11.54 8.69 -8.09
N ARG A 95 -12.82 8.31 -8.16
CA ARG A 95 -13.87 9.08 -8.85
C ARG A 95 -13.93 10.53 -8.40
N ARG A 96 -13.78 10.78 -7.10
CA ARG A 96 -13.82 12.14 -6.55
C ARG A 96 -12.55 12.93 -6.84
N LYS A 97 -11.39 12.33 -6.56
CA LYS A 97 -10.10 13.05 -6.53
C LYS A 97 -9.41 13.12 -7.87
N LEU A 98 -9.80 12.31 -8.84
CA LEU A 98 -9.36 12.38 -10.24
C LEU A 98 -10.44 12.93 -11.16
N ALA A 99 -11.51 13.51 -10.61
CA ALA A 99 -12.53 14.19 -11.41
C ALA A 99 -11.89 15.34 -12.22
N GLY A 100 -12.00 15.28 -13.55
CA GLY A 100 -11.39 16.25 -14.45
C GLY A 100 -9.91 16.02 -14.76
N PHE A 101 -9.34 14.87 -14.39
CA PHE A 101 -8.04 14.44 -14.93
C PHE A 101 -8.27 13.64 -16.22
N ASP A 102 -8.00 14.28 -17.37
CA ASP A 102 -8.24 13.68 -18.70
C ASP A 102 -7.36 12.44 -18.97
N GLY A 103 -6.24 12.29 -18.25
CA GLY A 103 -5.31 11.17 -18.41
C GLY A 103 -5.73 9.84 -17.77
N CYS A 104 -6.94 9.73 -17.21
CA CYS A 104 -7.35 8.55 -16.44
C CYS A 104 -7.32 7.25 -17.25
N ASP A 105 -7.91 7.23 -18.46
CA ASP A 105 -8.00 6.01 -19.26
C ASP A 105 -6.62 5.46 -19.59
N ARG A 106 -5.76 6.33 -20.12
CA ARG A 106 -4.39 5.96 -20.51
C ARG A 106 -3.54 5.55 -19.31
N LEU A 107 -3.67 6.24 -18.19
CA LEU A 107 -2.98 5.86 -16.97
C LEU A 107 -3.43 4.48 -16.48
N ALA A 108 -4.73 4.17 -16.54
CA ALA A 108 -5.24 2.87 -16.13
C ALA A 108 -4.71 1.73 -17.01
N GLU A 109 -4.58 1.95 -18.32
CA GLU A 109 -3.98 0.98 -19.24
C GLU A 109 -2.53 0.67 -18.85
N LEU A 110 -1.70 1.70 -18.65
CA LEU A 110 -0.28 1.54 -18.32
C LEU A 110 -0.09 0.86 -16.95
N LEU A 111 -0.87 1.26 -15.94
CA LEU A 111 -0.82 0.64 -14.62
C LEU A 111 -1.26 -0.82 -14.67
N ARG A 112 -2.22 -1.16 -15.54
CA ARG A 112 -2.69 -2.53 -15.71
C ARG A 112 -1.61 -3.42 -16.33
N VAL A 113 -0.87 -2.92 -17.33
CA VAL A 113 0.29 -3.65 -17.90
C VAL A 113 1.27 -4.04 -16.78
N VAL A 114 1.61 -3.10 -15.89
CA VAL A 114 2.52 -3.37 -14.76
C VAL A 114 1.92 -4.37 -13.76
N SER A 115 0.63 -4.21 -13.42
CA SER A 115 -0.05 -5.09 -12.46
C SER A 115 -0.22 -6.52 -12.98
N ASP A 116 -0.50 -6.69 -14.27
CA ASP A 116 -0.70 -7.99 -14.91
C ASP A 116 0.65 -8.73 -15.10
N ALA A 117 1.74 -8.00 -15.32
CA ALA A 117 3.10 -8.56 -15.45
C ALA A 117 3.74 -8.98 -14.11
N ALA A 118 3.30 -8.42 -12.98
CA ALA A 118 3.91 -8.69 -11.68
C ALA A 118 3.68 -10.12 -11.17
N ASP A 119 4.74 -10.75 -10.64
CA ASP A 119 4.63 -12.03 -9.93
C ASP A 119 3.94 -11.85 -8.57
N VAL A 120 3.10 -12.81 -8.19
CA VAL A 120 2.38 -12.83 -6.91
C VAL A 120 3.14 -13.58 -5.81
N ALA A 121 4.19 -14.31 -6.14
CA ALA A 121 4.97 -15.07 -5.18
C ALA A 121 5.48 -14.15 -4.04
N GLY A 122 5.13 -14.49 -2.80
CA GLY A 122 5.54 -13.74 -1.61
C GLY A 122 4.78 -12.44 -1.32
N VAL A 123 3.81 -12.04 -2.16
CA VAL A 123 3.09 -10.75 -2.04
C VAL A 123 1.57 -10.95 -1.95
N SER A 124 1.11 -11.65 -0.89
CA SER A 124 -0.29 -12.10 -0.74
C SER A 124 -1.33 -10.98 -0.78
N LEU A 125 -1.07 -9.81 -0.18
CA LEU A 125 -1.98 -8.66 -0.26
C LEU A 125 -2.13 -8.18 -1.70
N PHE A 126 -1.03 -8.03 -2.44
CA PHE A 126 -1.08 -7.68 -3.86
C PHE A 126 -1.88 -8.70 -4.65
N ALA A 127 -1.62 -10.00 -4.44
CA ALA A 127 -2.34 -11.07 -5.13
C ALA A 127 -3.86 -10.98 -4.89
N GLY A 128 -4.27 -10.79 -3.63
CA GLY A 128 -5.66 -10.65 -3.26
C GLY A 128 -6.32 -9.37 -3.82
N TRP A 129 -5.66 -8.23 -3.73
CA TRP A 129 -6.15 -6.96 -4.27
C TRP A 129 -6.24 -6.96 -5.80
N ARG A 130 -5.28 -7.56 -6.49
CA ARG A 130 -5.28 -7.72 -7.95
C ARG A 130 -6.44 -8.59 -8.44
N ALA A 131 -6.88 -9.56 -7.63
CA ALA A 131 -7.99 -10.45 -7.99
C ALA A 131 -9.38 -9.80 -7.83
N LEU A 132 -9.48 -8.65 -7.18
CA LEU A 132 -10.75 -7.93 -7.02
C LEU A 132 -11.22 -7.32 -8.36
N PRO A 133 -12.55 -7.21 -8.60
CA PRO A 133 -13.06 -6.65 -9.84
C PRO A 133 -12.58 -5.21 -10.04
N LEU A 134 -12.11 -4.90 -11.25
CA LEU A 134 -11.74 -3.54 -11.64
C LEU A 134 -12.99 -2.67 -11.74
N ALA A 135 -12.86 -1.38 -11.41
CA ALA A 135 -13.91 -0.41 -11.69
C ALA A 135 -14.17 -0.29 -13.20
N ASP A 136 -15.43 -0.08 -13.57
CA ASP A 136 -15.85 0.17 -14.95
C ASP A 136 -15.42 1.57 -15.44
N ASP A 137 -15.36 2.55 -14.53
CA ASP A 137 -14.90 3.90 -14.81
C ASP A 137 -13.38 4.06 -14.61
N ALA A 138 -12.76 4.90 -15.43
CA ALA A 138 -11.31 5.09 -15.46
C ALA A 138 -10.75 5.64 -14.14
N ALA A 139 -11.41 6.63 -13.53
CA ALA A 139 -10.93 7.29 -12.32
C ALA A 139 -10.88 6.33 -11.11
N GLY A 140 -11.92 5.52 -10.91
CA GLY A 140 -11.93 4.46 -9.92
C GLY A 140 -10.87 3.39 -10.20
N ARG A 141 -10.71 3.01 -11.49
CA ARG A 141 -9.75 1.99 -11.92
C ARG A 141 -8.30 2.41 -11.69
N VAL A 142 -7.95 3.66 -12.02
CA VAL A 142 -6.62 4.24 -11.76
C VAL A 142 -6.27 4.10 -10.28
N LEU A 143 -7.15 4.55 -9.37
CA LEU A 143 -6.81 4.51 -7.96
C LEU A 143 -6.67 3.07 -7.43
N GLN A 144 -7.56 2.17 -7.86
CA GLN A 144 -7.46 0.75 -7.52
C GLN A 144 -6.13 0.15 -7.97
N LEU A 145 -5.70 0.40 -9.21
CA LEU A 145 -4.45 -0.13 -9.74
C LEU A 145 -3.22 0.48 -9.04
N ILE A 146 -3.23 1.79 -8.74
CA ILE A 146 -2.15 2.42 -7.95
C ILE A 146 -2.09 1.79 -6.56
N HIS A 147 -3.24 1.54 -5.92
CA HIS A 147 -3.28 0.85 -4.63
C HIS A 147 -2.73 -0.59 -4.73
N CYS A 148 -3.07 -1.35 -5.79
CA CYS A 148 -2.48 -2.66 -6.03
C CYS A 148 -0.96 -2.59 -6.15
N LEU A 149 -0.40 -1.66 -6.95
CA LEU A 149 1.05 -1.50 -7.08
C LEU A 149 1.72 -1.05 -5.77
N ARG A 150 1.00 -0.31 -4.91
CA ARG A 150 1.44 0.02 -3.56
C ARG A 150 1.48 -1.23 -2.67
N GLU A 151 0.51 -2.14 -2.77
CA GLU A 151 0.56 -3.44 -2.09
C GLU A 151 1.70 -4.33 -2.61
N LEU A 152 1.96 -4.32 -3.93
CA LEU A 152 3.10 -5.04 -4.53
C LEU A 152 4.41 -4.52 -3.93
N ARG A 153 4.63 -3.20 -4.00
CA ARG A 153 5.85 -2.61 -3.43
C ARG A 153 5.97 -2.89 -1.94
N GLY A 154 4.88 -2.80 -1.18
CA GLY A 154 4.85 -3.07 0.25
C GLY A 154 5.30 -4.50 0.60
N GLY A 155 4.80 -5.50 -0.13
CA GLY A 155 5.18 -6.90 0.07
C GLY A 155 6.63 -7.18 -0.35
N LEU A 156 7.07 -6.65 -1.50
CA LEU A 156 8.47 -6.74 -1.93
C LEU A 156 9.42 -6.06 -0.95
N HIS A 157 9.03 -4.91 -0.40
CA HIS A 157 9.81 -4.19 0.60
C HIS A 157 9.90 -4.96 1.91
N LEU A 158 8.82 -5.61 2.35
CA LEU A 158 8.85 -6.49 3.51
C LEU A 158 9.84 -7.64 3.29
N MET A 159 9.80 -8.30 2.14
CA MET A 159 10.78 -9.34 1.80
C MET A 159 12.22 -8.81 1.82
N ALA A 160 12.47 -7.65 1.20
CA ALA A 160 13.77 -7.02 1.17
C ALA A 160 14.28 -6.67 2.58
N VAL A 161 13.44 -6.07 3.43
CA VAL A 161 13.74 -5.77 4.84
C VAL A 161 14.18 -7.02 5.59
N ARG A 162 13.43 -8.13 5.45
CA ARG A 162 13.76 -9.39 6.11
C ARG A 162 15.05 -10.00 5.55
N ALA A 163 15.25 -9.98 4.23
CA ALA A 163 16.44 -10.49 3.57
C ALA A 163 17.71 -9.70 3.92
N SER A 164 17.59 -8.38 4.16
CA SER A 164 18.68 -7.51 4.61
C SER A 164 18.95 -7.59 6.12
N GLY A 165 18.26 -8.49 6.85
CA GLY A 165 18.50 -8.72 8.28
C GLY A 165 17.95 -7.63 9.19
N LEU A 166 16.92 -6.89 8.76
CA LEU A 166 16.16 -5.97 9.60
C LEU A 166 14.86 -6.62 10.08
N SER A 167 14.49 -6.34 11.32
CA SER A 167 13.13 -6.56 11.80
C SER A 167 12.17 -5.50 11.24
N PRO A 168 10.87 -5.82 11.11
CA PRO A 168 9.89 -4.83 10.66
C PRO A 168 9.81 -3.59 11.54
N PHE A 169 9.95 -3.75 12.86
CA PHE A 169 10.03 -2.62 13.79
C PHE A 169 11.20 -1.69 13.47
N GLU A 170 12.42 -2.24 13.28
CA GLU A 170 13.59 -1.43 12.95
C GLU A 170 13.41 -0.69 11.63
N ALA A 171 12.83 -1.36 10.63
CA ALA A 171 12.51 -0.75 9.34
C ALA A 171 11.55 0.44 9.51
N VAL A 172 10.48 0.30 10.30
CA VAL A 172 9.54 1.40 10.60
C VAL A 172 10.22 2.53 11.38
N LEU A 173 11.04 2.19 12.39
CA LEU A 173 11.78 3.15 13.20
C LEU A 173 12.77 3.99 12.38
N ILE A 174 13.37 3.40 11.34
CA ILE A 174 14.31 4.09 10.45
C ILE A 174 13.56 4.89 9.37
N GLY A 175 12.61 4.25 8.67
CA GLY A 175 12.01 4.76 7.45
C GLY A 175 10.81 5.67 7.66
N GLY A 176 10.04 5.49 8.73
CA GLY A 176 8.81 6.25 9.00
C GLY A 176 7.77 6.12 7.88
N SER A 177 7.11 7.23 7.54
CA SER A 177 6.18 7.30 6.42
C SER A 177 6.22 8.67 5.75
N PRO A 178 5.53 8.86 4.62
CA PRO A 178 5.39 10.19 4.01
C PRO A 178 4.70 11.24 4.91
N ARG A 179 4.08 10.84 6.04
CA ARG A 179 3.32 11.73 6.93
C ARG A 179 3.97 11.96 8.29
N THR A 180 4.83 11.05 8.75
CA THR A 180 5.40 11.07 10.09
C THR A 180 6.81 10.49 10.10
N ASP A 181 7.64 10.94 11.03
CA ASP A 181 8.95 10.33 11.27
C ASP A 181 8.85 8.88 11.77
N GLY A 182 10.00 8.20 11.83
CA GLY A 182 10.12 6.81 12.26
C GLY A 182 9.57 6.53 13.67
N PRO A 183 10.03 7.24 14.72
CA PRO A 183 9.52 7.06 16.08
C PRO A 183 8.00 7.24 16.19
N THR A 184 7.44 8.27 15.55
CA THR A 184 5.99 8.51 15.55
C THR A 184 5.26 7.38 14.82
N GLN A 185 5.77 6.97 13.65
CA GLN A 185 5.15 5.89 12.87
C GLN A 185 5.18 4.54 13.61
N ALA A 186 6.28 4.24 14.29
CA ALA A 186 6.45 3.03 15.08
C ALA A 186 5.44 2.98 16.25
N ARG A 187 5.22 4.09 16.96
CA ARG A 187 4.18 4.19 17.99
C ARG A 187 2.78 3.98 17.43
N LEU A 188 2.46 4.58 16.28
CA LEU A 188 1.18 4.38 15.60
C LEU A 188 0.95 2.93 15.16
N PHE A 189 2.02 2.17 14.95
CA PHE A 189 1.99 0.75 14.58
C PHE A 189 2.05 -0.19 15.79
N GLY A 190 1.99 0.34 17.02
CA GLY A 190 1.93 -0.44 18.27
C GLY A 190 3.28 -0.65 18.96
N TRP A 191 4.38 -0.18 18.38
CA TRP A 191 5.73 -0.48 18.88
C TRP A 191 6.23 0.45 20.01
N GLY A 192 5.33 1.11 20.74
CA GLY A 192 5.68 2.24 21.61
C GLY A 192 6.78 1.94 22.63
N GLU A 193 6.72 0.79 23.31
CA GLU A 193 7.70 0.38 24.31
C GLU A 193 9.11 0.17 23.73
N ARG A 194 9.20 -0.30 22.48
CA ARG A 194 10.47 -0.55 21.80
C ARG A 194 11.12 0.73 21.28
N VAL A 195 10.33 1.75 20.95
CA VAL A 195 10.85 3.04 20.47
C VAL A 195 11.76 3.69 21.50
N ASP A 196 11.37 3.65 22.77
CA ASP A 196 12.12 4.31 23.86
C ASP A 196 13.42 3.58 24.26
N THR A 197 13.57 2.33 23.82
CA THR A 197 14.70 1.45 24.19
C THR A 197 15.59 1.06 23.02
N THR A 198 15.33 1.56 21.81
CA THR A 198 16.09 1.23 20.60
C THR A 198 16.74 2.46 19.97
N GLU A 199 18.06 2.45 19.86
CA GLU A 199 18.82 3.46 19.13
C GLU A 199 19.11 2.99 17.70
N VAL A 200 18.90 3.86 16.70
CA VAL A 200 19.18 3.56 15.30
C VAL A 200 20.68 3.66 15.02
N SER A 201 21.34 2.51 14.86
CA SER A 201 22.77 2.43 14.57
C SER A 201 23.11 2.69 13.09
N SER A 202 24.40 2.91 12.79
CA SER A 202 24.89 3.02 11.42
C SER A 202 24.74 1.72 10.62
N GLU A 203 24.90 0.57 11.27
CA GLU A 203 24.70 -0.75 10.65
C GLU A 203 23.24 -0.95 10.25
N MET A 204 22.30 -0.54 11.11
CA MET A 204 20.87 -0.57 10.79
C MET A 204 20.55 0.28 9.56
N ARG A 205 21.16 1.48 9.45
CA ARG A 205 21.00 2.35 8.26
C ARG A 205 21.59 1.71 7.01
N GLN A 206 22.75 1.06 7.10
CA GLN A 206 23.32 0.34 5.96
C GLN A 206 22.41 -0.80 5.49
N ARG A 207 21.82 -1.57 6.41
CA ARG A 207 20.85 -2.62 6.07
C ARG A 207 19.57 -2.05 5.48
N TRP A 208 19.15 -0.86 5.93
CA TRP A 208 18.01 -0.14 5.36
C TRP A 208 18.28 0.28 3.91
N ASP A 209 19.44 0.87 3.63
CA ASP A 209 19.83 1.25 2.27
C ASP A 209 19.90 0.01 1.35
N ALA A 210 20.41 -1.12 1.85
CA ALA A 210 20.41 -2.39 1.14
C ALA A 210 18.99 -2.91 0.88
N ALA A 211 18.08 -2.79 1.84
CA ALA A 211 16.68 -3.19 1.68
C ALA A 211 15.95 -2.31 0.64
N GLU A 212 16.23 -1.01 0.62
CA GLU A 212 15.66 -0.09 -0.38
C GLU A 212 16.17 -0.41 -1.79
N ALA A 213 17.47 -0.68 -1.95
CA ALA A 213 18.05 -1.10 -3.23
C ALA A 213 17.45 -2.43 -3.70
N LEU A 214 17.37 -3.44 -2.82
CA LEU A 214 16.78 -4.74 -3.14
C LEU A 214 15.28 -4.62 -3.45
N THR A 215 14.55 -3.72 -2.80
CA THR A 215 13.15 -3.44 -3.15
C THR A 215 13.02 -2.95 -4.59
N ASP A 216 13.93 -2.06 -5.00
CA ASP A 216 13.92 -1.50 -6.35
C ASP A 216 14.33 -2.53 -7.41
N GLU A 217 15.24 -3.45 -7.08
CA GLU A 217 15.58 -4.61 -7.92
C GLU A 217 14.39 -5.57 -8.06
N LEU A 218 13.73 -5.93 -6.96
CA LEU A 218 12.63 -6.89 -6.94
C LEU A 218 11.40 -6.40 -7.70
N ILE A 219 11.13 -5.09 -7.70
CA ILE A 219 9.95 -4.54 -8.39
C ILE A 219 10.20 -4.28 -9.87
N ALA A 220 11.47 -4.14 -10.30
CA ALA A 220 11.80 -3.78 -11.68
C ALA A 220 11.20 -4.71 -12.75
N PRO A 221 11.15 -6.04 -12.58
CA PRO A 221 10.54 -6.94 -13.57
C PRO A 221 9.07 -6.63 -13.87
N ALA A 222 8.30 -6.12 -12.90
CA ALA A 222 6.89 -5.75 -13.12
C ALA A 222 6.73 -4.62 -14.16
N PHE A 223 7.77 -3.83 -14.39
CA PHE A 223 7.76 -2.72 -15.34
C PHE A 223 8.42 -3.07 -16.68
N ALA A 224 8.89 -4.31 -16.87
CA ALA A 224 9.69 -4.71 -18.03
C ALA A 224 8.93 -4.67 -19.37
N GLU A 225 7.59 -4.81 -19.33
CA GLU A 225 6.72 -4.75 -20.51
C GLU A 225 6.45 -3.31 -21.00
N LEU A 226 6.89 -2.30 -20.25
CA LEU A 226 6.81 -0.90 -20.70
C LEU A 226 8.05 -0.55 -21.51
N ASP A 227 7.85 -0.15 -22.76
CA ASP A 227 8.93 0.47 -23.53
C ASP A 227 9.29 1.86 -22.99
N ASP A 228 10.38 2.45 -23.50
CA ASP A 228 10.87 3.76 -23.06
C ASP A 228 9.83 4.89 -23.21
N THR A 229 8.92 4.78 -24.17
CA THR A 229 7.88 5.79 -24.42
C THR A 229 6.77 5.66 -23.39
N ALA A 230 6.23 4.45 -23.24
CA ALA A 230 5.19 4.11 -22.28
C ALA A 230 5.67 4.34 -20.83
N GLY A 231 6.94 4.07 -20.54
CA GLY A 231 7.55 4.34 -19.25
C GLY A 231 7.61 5.83 -18.91
N LYS A 232 7.99 6.69 -19.86
CA LYS A 232 7.97 8.16 -19.67
C LYS A 232 6.55 8.69 -19.52
N GLU A 233 5.63 8.19 -20.34
CA GLU A 233 4.21 8.54 -20.27
C GLU A 233 3.61 8.17 -18.91
N LEU A 234 3.92 7.00 -18.37
CA LEU A 234 3.48 6.58 -17.04
C LEU A 234 3.96 7.55 -15.95
N VAL A 235 5.22 7.97 -16.00
CA VAL A 235 5.80 8.94 -15.05
C VAL A 235 5.05 10.28 -15.12
N GLU A 236 4.82 10.80 -16.32
CA GLU A 236 4.13 12.07 -16.53
C GLU A 236 2.68 12.02 -16.05
N LEU A 237 1.96 10.95 -16.39
CA LEU A 237 0.57 10.75 -15.99
C LEU A 237 0.42 10.57 -14.48
N LEU A 238 1.32 9.81 -13.83
CA LEU A 238 1.28 9.66 -12.38
C LEU A 238 1.55 10.98 -11.65
N ARG A 239 2.47 11.81 -12.15
CA ARG A 239 2.69 13.16 -11.62
C ARG A 239 1.47 14.06 -11.80
N GLY A 240 0.84 14.00 -12.97
CA GLY A 240 -0.43 14.70 -13.24
C GLY A 240 -1.53 14.27 -12.27
N ALA A 241 -1.72 12.95 -12.12
CA ALA A 241 -2.68 12.37 -11.20
C ALA A 241 -2.39 12.77 -9.74
N GLN A 242 -1.12 12.75 -9.31
CA GLN A 242 -0.73 13.21 -7.98
C GLN A 242 -1.12 14.67 -7.76
N ALA A 243 -0.78 15.54 -8.72
CA ALA A 243 -1.14 16.96 -8.66
C ALA A 243 -2.65 17.15 -8.56
N THR A 244 -3.46 16.39 -9.31
CA THR A 244 -4.92 16.47 -9.23
C THR A 244 -5.47 15.96 -7.90
N VAL A 245 -5.00 14.81 -7.40
CA VAL A 245 -5.48 14.21 -6.14
C VAL A 245 -5.30 15.15 -4.94
N PHE A 246 -4.16 15.84 -4.92
CA PHE A 246 -3.77 16.74 -3.83
C PHE A 246 -4.01 18.22 -4.14
N ALA A 247 -4.52 18.58 -5.32
CA ALA A 247 -5.08 19.88 -5.58
C ALA A 247 -6.39 20.01 -4.80
N ARG A 248 -6.38 20.82 -3.75
CA ARG A 248 -7.48 21.09 -2.79
C ARG A 248 -7.57 20.09 -1.63
#